data_AF-A0A2D9ECK9-F1
#
_entry.id   AF-A0A2D9ECK9-F1
#
_cell.length_a   1.000
_cell.length_b   1.000
_cell.length_c   1.000
_cell.angle_alpha   90.00
_cell.angle_beta   90.00
_cell.angle_gamma   90.00
#
_symmetry.space_group_name_H-M   'P 1'
#
loop_
_entity.id
_entity.type
_entity.pdbx_description
1 polymer ?
#
loop_
_entity_poly.entity_id
_entity_poly.type
_entity_poly.pdbx_seq_one_letter_code
_entity_poly.pdbx_strand_id
1 'polypeptide(L)'
;MKYSNSFLIFRRRLSKVILKIMGWKFRGQDPPASKRQIIFVNTLSTNKKWWMRQLTATESHFVDIKDKDNFLEKFNSQVTLLVIWSKDLSPSYLKNLFEIATEKEAKISACAWDTTHKAIKFHSQFKPSPYSERDIRYLERFFVFFKKV
;
A
#
# COMPACT_ATOMS: atom_id res chain seq x y z
N MET A 1 16.90 9.41 -7.43
CA MET A 1 17.03 8.84 -8.79
C MET A 1 15.66 8.37 -9.23
N LYS A 2 15.11 8.92 -10.31
CA LYS A 2 13.88 8.40 -10.94
C LYS A 2 14.24 7.12 -11.68
N TYR A 3 13.75 5.98 -11.22
CA TYR A 3 13.93 4.70 -11.91
C TYR A 3 13.00 4.63 -13.13
N SER A 4 13.46 3.98 -14.21
CA SER A 4 12.58 3.71 -15.34
C SER A 4 11.46 2.74 -14.92
N ASN A 5 10.24 2.95 -15.44
CA ASN A 5 9.10 2.07 -15.15
C ASN A 5 9.41 0.60 -15.49
N SER A 6 10.16 0.36 -16.57
CA SER A 6 10.59 -0.98 -16.97
C SER A 6 11.46 -1.67 -15.92
N PHE A 7 12.40 -0.93 -15.31
CA PHE A 7 13.22 -1.46 -14.22
C PHE A 7 12.37 -1.82 -13.00
N LEU A 8 11.44 -0.94 -12.61
CA LEU A 8 10.58 -1.17 -11.43
C LEU A 8 9.64 -2.38 -11.64
N ILE A 9 9.12 -2.57 -12.85
CA ILE A 9 8.32 -3.74 -13.21
C ILE A 9 9.18 -5.02 -13.18
N PHE A 10 10.39 -4.98 -13.74
CA PHE A 10 11.31 -6.13 -13.73
C PHE A 10 11.70 -6.52 -12.30
N ARG A 11 12.14 -5.55 -11.51
CA ARG A 11 12.44 -5.68 -10.09
C ARG A 11 11.29 -6.34 -9.33
N ARG A 12 10.05 -5.87 -9.53
CA ARG A 12 8.85 -6.47 -8.93
C ARG A 12 8.71 -7.94 -9.32
N ARG A 13 8.85 -8.28 -10.61
CA ARG A 13 8.75 -9.68 -11.08
C ARG A 13 9.81 -10.56 -10.42
N LEU A 14 11.06 -10.11 -10.38
CA LEU A 14 12.15 -10.82 -9.74
C LEU A 14 11.90 -11.02 -8.23
N SER A 15 11.49 -9.97 -7.53
CA SER A 15 11.15 -10.06 -6.11
C SER A 15 10.02 -11.04 -5.83
N LYS A 16 8.99 -11.09 -6.69
CA LYS A 16 7.93 -12.09 -6.58
C LYS A 16 8.47 -13.52 -6.76
N VAL A 17 9.39 -13.74 -7.70
CA VAL A 17 10.02 -15.05 -7.90
C VAL A 17 10.82 -15.45 -6.66
N ILE A 18 11.67 -14.56 -6.14
CA ILE A 18 12.47 -14.82 -4.93
C ILE A 18 11.56 -15.14 -3.74
N LEU A 19 10.52 -14.33 -3.51
CA LEU A 19 9.58 -14.56 -2.41
C LEU A 19 8.82 -15.88 -2.58
N LYS A 20 8.44 -16.27 -3.80
CA LYS A 20 7.85 -17.59 -4.08
C LYS A 20 8.81 -18.73 -3.75
N ILE A 21 10.10 -18.62 -4.10
CA ILE A 21 11.14 -19.59 -3.74
C ILE A 21 11.29 -19.69 -2.21
N MET A 22 11.19 -18.56 -1.50
CA MET A 22 11.17 -18.52 -0.03
C MET A 22 9.86 -19.07 0.59
N GLY A 23 8.93 -19.57 -0.23
CA GLY A 23 7.68 -20.18 0.20
C GLY A 23 6.49 -19.22 0.35
N TRP A 24 6.62 -17.96 -0.09
CA TRP A 24 5.51 -17.00 -0.05
C TRP A 24 4.52 -17.20 -1.20
N LYS A 25 3.24 -17.21 -0.87
CA LYS A 25 2.12 -17.31 -1.82
C LYS A 25 1.54 -15.92 -2.09
N PHE A 26 1.46 -15.53 -3.36
CA PHE A 26 0.80 -14.27 -3.74
C PHE A 26 -0.69 -14.52 -3.99
N ARG A 27 -1.55 -13.72 -3.38
CA ARG A 27 -3.01 -13.79 -3.52
C ARG A 27 -3.58 -12.44 -3.96
N GLY A 28 -4.63 -12.48 -4.78
CA GLY A 28 -5.28 -11.29 -5.30
C GLY A 28 -4.57 -10.69 -6.51
N GLN A 29 -5.00 -9.49 -6.90
CA GLN A 29 -4.48 -8.80 -8.08
C GLN A 29 -3.30 -7.92 -7.70
N ASP A 30 -2.20 -8.03 -8.45
CA ASP A 30 -1.09 -7.10 -8.28
C ASP A 30 -1.58 -5.67 -8.54
N PRO A 31 -1.18 -4.69 -7.72
CA PRO A 31 -1.52 -3.31 -8.00
C PRO A 31 -0.93 -2.90 -9.36
N PRO A 32 -1.75 -2.46 -10.33
CA PRO A 32 -1.24 -1.93 -11.58
C PRO A 32 -0.42 -0.67 -11.35
N ALA A 33 0.47 -0.36 -12.29
CA ALA A 33 1.20 0.90 -12.29
C ALA A 33 0.19 2.05 -12.44
N SER A 34 0.05 2.86 -11.39
CA SER A 34 -0.78 4.07 -11.38
C SER A 34 0.11 5.27 -11.07
N LYS A 35 -0.20 6.43 -11.66
CA LYS A 35 0.53 7.69 -11.42
C LYS A 35 0.42 8.15 -9.96
N ARG A 36 -0.68 7.83 -9.28
CA ARG A 36 -0.92 8.16 -7.87
C ARG A 36 -1.63 6.99 -7.21
N GLN A 37 -1.00 6.40 -6.20
CA GLN A 37 -1.56 5.26 -5.48
C GLN A 37 -1.19 5.33 -4.01
N ILE A 38 -2.16 5.05 -3.15
CA ILE A 38 -1.95 4.79 -1.73
C ILE A 38 -2.19 3.29 -1.50
N ILE A 39 -1.23 2.61 -0.91
CA ILE A 39 -1.36 1.21 -0.49
C ILE A 39 -1.28 1.19 1.03
N PHE A 40 -2.39 0.82 1.66
CA PHE A 40 -2.38 0.48 3.07
C PHE A 40 -1.72 -0.89 3.24
N VAL A 41 -0.86 -1.03 4.24
CA VAL A 41 -0.12 -2.26 4.52
C VAL A 41 -0.26 -2.59 6.00
N ASN A 42 -0.47 -3.85 6.37
CA ASN A 42 -0.46 -4.20 7.79
C ASN A 42 0.91 -3.94 8.41
N THR A 43 1.01 -3.96 9.74
CA THR A 43 2.28 -3.72 10.45
C THR A 43 3.37 -4.66 9.93
N LEU A 44 4.52 -4.12 9.51
CA LEU A 44 5.63 -4.89 8.94
C LEU A 44 6.94 -4.64 9.69
N SER A 45 7.75 -5.69 9.83
CA SER A 45 9.16 -5.57 10.22
C SER A 45 10.00 -4.88 9.13
N THR A 46 11.19 -4.39 9.49
CA THR A 46 12.08 -3.64 8.59
C THR A 46 12.38 -4.40 7.28
N ASN A 47 12.66 -5.69 7.36
CA ASN A 47 12.92 -6.51 6.17
C ASN A 47 11.69 -6.62 5.26
N LYS A 48 10.49 -6.77 5.84
CA LYS A 48 9.25 -6.85 5.06
C LYS A 48 8.88 -5.49 4.45
N LYS A 49 9.20 -4.37 5.11
CA LYS A 49 9.09 -3.03 4.52
C LYS A 49 9.96 -2.91 3.27
N TRP A 50 11.20 -3.38 3.33
CA TRP A 50 12.06 -3.39 2.14
C TRP A 50 11.44 -4.21 1.01
N TRP A 51 10.99 -5.44 1.26
CA TRP A 51 10.32 -6.27 0.26
C TRP A 51 9.07 -5.61 -0.31
N MET A 52 8.25 -4.97 0.53
CA MET A 52 7.05 -4.28 0.09
C MET A 52 7.37 -3.17 -0.93
N ARG A 53 8.46 -2.42 -0.71
CA ARG A 53 8.94 -1.43 -1.69
C ARG A 53 9.41 -2.05 -3.00
N GLN A 54 9.87 -3.30 -3.00
CA GLN A 54 10.25 -4.00 -4.22
C GLN A 54 9.03 -4.53 -4.99
N LEU A 55 7.93 -4.79 -4.28
CA LEU A 55 6.70 -5.33 -4.84
C LEU A 55 5.80 -4.29 -5.54
N THR A 56 6.12 -3.00 -5.44
CA THR A 56 5.42 -1.93 -6.14
C THR A 56 5.90 -1.79 -7.59
N ALA A 57 4.98 -1.39 -8.47
CA ALA A 57 5.30 -1.16 -9.89
C ALA A 57 5.86 0.24 -10.17
N THR A 58 5.75 1.16 -9.21
CA THR A 58 6.28 2.52 -9.27
C THR A 58 7.18 2.77 -8.06
N GLU A 59 7.92 3.88 -8.08
CA GLU A 59 8.69 4.31 -6.91
C GLU A 59 7.75 4.40 -5.70
N SER A 60 8.21 3.94 -4.54
CA SER A 60 7.35 3.87 -3.36
C SER A 60 8.08 4.20 -2.06
N HIS A 61 7.36 4.94 -1.21
CA HIS A 61 7.86 5.44 0.07
C HIS A 61 6.89 5.12 1.18
N PHE A 62 7.42 4.70 2.33
CA PHE A 62 6.62 4.63 3.55
C PHE A 62 6.45 6.04 4.09
N VAL A 63 5.20 6.41 4.39
CA VAL A 63 4.85 7.71 4.95
C VAL A 63 4.00 7.52 6.18
N ASP A 64 4.19 8.38 7.17
CA ASP A 64 3.29 8.50 8.31
C ASP A 64 2.22 9.53 7.96
N ILE A 65 0.94 9.16 8.11
CA ILE A 65 -0.19 10.07 7.84
C ILE A 65 -0.20 11.23 8.86
N LYS A 66 0.41 11.04 10.03
CA LYS A 66 0.50 12.08 11.06
C LYS A 66 1.45 13.22 10.64
N ASP A 67 2.43 12.92 9.80
CA ASP A 67 3.36 13.90 9.23
C ASP A 67 2.79 14.44 7.91
N LYS A 68 1.91 15.45 8.04
CA LYS A 68 1.11 15.98 6.93
C LYS A 68 1.99 16.58 5.82
N ASP A 69 3.06 17.28 6.18
CA ASP A 69 3.91 17.98 5.22
C ASP A 69 4.70 17.00 4.35
N ASN A 70 5.32 16.00 4.98
CA ASN A 70 6.01 14.92 4.27
C ASN A 70 5.03 14.08 3.43
N PHE A 71 3.83 13.80 3.97
CA PHE A 71 2.80 13.10 3.22
C PHE A 71 2.44 13.87 1.93
N LEU A 72 2.15 15.16 2.03
CA LEU A 72 1.76 15.99 0.88
C LEU A 72 2.91 16.16 -0.12
N GLU A 73 4.14 16.35 0.35
CA GLU A 73 5.33 16.42 -0.49
C GLU A 73 5.48 15.15 -1.34
N LYS A 74 5.46 13.97 -0.70
CA LYS A 74 5.57 12.69 -1.42
C LYS A 74 4.36 12.44 -2.30
N PHE A 75 3.16 12.77 -1.84
CA PHE A 75 1.94 12.59 -2.63
C PHE A 75 2.00 13.38 -3.95
N ASN A 76 2.47 14.62 -3.92
CA ASN A 76 2.61 15.47 -5.11
C ASN A 76 3.69 14.98 -6.08
N SER A 77 4.66 14.18 -5.61
CA SER A 77 5.74 13.62 -6.44
C SER A 77 5.32 12.47 -7.37
N GLN A 78 4.03 12.08 -7.39
CA GLN A 78 3.48 11.01 -8.25
C GLN A 78 4.11 9.62 -8.00
N VAL A 79 4.41 9.33 -6.73
CA VAL A 79 4.94 8.04 -6.27
C VAL A 79 3.84 7.23 -5.57
N THR A 80 4.06 5.92 -5.40
CA THR A 80 3.20 5.08 -4.55
C THR A 80 3.49 5.37 -3.08
N LEU A 81 2.47 5.75 -2.33
CA LEU A 81 2.58 5.89 -0.88
C LEU A 81 2.22 4.57 -0.21
N LEU A 82 3.11 4.11 0.67
CA LEU A 82 2.90 2.95 1.52
C LEU A 82 2.56 3.45 2.91
N VAL A 83 1.35 3.16 3.36
CA VAL A 83 0.85 3.61 4.67
C VAL A 83 0.67 2.39 5.56
N ILE A 84 1.27 2.41 6.75
CA ILE A 84 1.04 1.33 7.71
C ILE A 84 -0.36 1.51 8.30
N TRP A 85 -1.20 0.49 8.11
CA TRP A 85 -2.49 0.36 8.76
C TRP A 85 -2.29 0.02 10.24
N SER A 86 -2.82 0.88 11.12
CA SER A 86 -2.94 0.64 12.56
C SER A 86 -4.36 0.92 13.00
N LYS A 87 -4.84 0.18 14.01
CA LYS A 87 -6.14 0.45 14.64
C LYS A 87 -6.16 1.79 15.39
N ASP A 88 -4.98 2.31 15.73
CA ASP A 88 -4.83 3.57 16.45
C ASP A 88 -4.78 4.79 15.50
N LEU A 89 -4.96 4.58 14.20
CA LEU A 89 -5.10 5.69 13.25
C LEU A 89 -6.42 6.40 13.50
N SER A 90 -6.35 7.70 13.83
CA SER A 90 -7.55 8.51 14.00
C SER A 90 -8.41 8.46 12.73
N PRO A 91 -9.72 8.21 12.85
CA PRO A 91 -10.65 8.32 11.73
C PRO A 91 -10.57 9.68 11.02
N SER A 92 -10.24 10.76 11.73
CA SER A 92 -10.07 12.09 11.14
C SER A 92 -8.88 12.18 10.17
N TYR A 93 -7.75 11.53 10.48
CA TYR A 93 -6.59 11.48 9.58
C TYR A 93 -6.88 10.66 8.33
N LEU A 94 -7.58 9.53 8.50
CA LEU A 94 -8.01 8.71 7.37
C LEU A 94 -9.00 9.48 6.49
N LYS A 95 -10.00 10.15 7.07
CA LYS A 95 -10.97 10.95 6.30
C LYS A 95 -10.27 12.01 5.44
N ASN A 96 -9.35 12.78 6.03
CA ASN A 96 -8.58 13.80 5.31
C ASN A 96 -7.75 13.18 4.17
N LEU A 97 -7.08 12.05 4.42
CA LEU A 97 -6.33 11.34 3.38
C LEU A 97 -7.22 10.90 2.21
N PHE A 98 -8.44 10.44 2.50
CA PHE A 98 -9.41 10.03 1.47
C PHE A 98 -9.94 11.22 0.67
N GLU A 99 -10.16 12.37 1.32
CA GLU A 99 -10.52 13.63 0.66
C GLU A 99 -9.41 14.06 -0.30
N ILE A 100 -8.15 14.11 0.16
CA ILE A 100 -6.98 14.43 -0.67
C ILE A 100 -6.84 13.42 -1.83
N ALA A 101 -7.04 12.13 -1.56
CA ALA A 101 -6.97 11.10 -2.58
C ALA A 101 -8.06 11.28 -3.65
N THR A 102 -9.25 11.74 -3.25
CA THR A 102 -10.37 12.05 -4.16
C THR A 102 -10.02 13.24 -5.05
N GLU A 103 -9.62 14.37 -4.45
CA GLU A 103 -9.26 15.60 -5.16
C GLU A 103 -8.14 15.39 -6.19
N LYS A 104 -7.22 14.49 -5.89
CA LYS A 104 -6.02 14.24 -6.72
C LYS A 104 -6.14 12.99 -7.57
N GLU A 105 -7.31 12.37 -7.60
CA GLU A 105 -7.64 11.15 -8.34
C GLU A 105 -6.68 9.98 -8.05
N ALA A 106 -6.20 9.88 -6.82
CA ALA A 106 -5.37 8.75 -6.40
C ALA A 106 -6.22 7.51 -6.14
N LYS A 107 -5.66 6.36 -6.49
CA LYS A 107 -6.28 5.06 -6.20
C LYS A 107 -5.82 4.55 -4.84
N ILE A 108 -6.74 3.92 -4.11
CA ILE A 108 -6.47 3.27 -2.84
C ILE A 108 -6.43 1.75 -3.06
N SER A 109 -5.54 1.07 -2.36
CA SER A 109 -5.46 -0.39 -2.29
C SER A 109 -4.97 -0.80 -0.91
N ALA A 110 -5.01 -2.10 -0.64
CA ALA A 110 -4.52 -2.70 0.60
C ALA A 110 -3.63 -3.90 0.30
N CYS A 111 -2.62 -4.12 1.12
CA CYS A 111 -1.73 -5.27 1.05
C CYS A 111 -1.55 -5.86 2.46
N ALA A 112 -1.80 -7.14 2.61
CA ALA A 112 -1.57 -7.85 3.87
C ALA A 112 -0.48 -8.90 3.71
N TRP A 113 0.50 -8.85 4.59
CA TRP A 113 1.46 -9.93 4.81
C TRP A 113 0.94 -10.85 5.91
N ASP A 114 0.75 -12.11 5.58
CA ASP A 114 0.27 -13.17 6.47
C ASP A 114 1.42 -14.15 6.71
N THR A 115 2.06 -14.06 7.87
CA THR A 115 3.17 -14.93 8.25
C THR A 115 2.74 -16.35 8.55
N THR A 116 1.55 -16.54 9.12
CA THR A 116 1.00 -17.84 9.49
C THR A 116 0.85 -18.73 8.26
N HIS A 117 0.29 -18.20 7.17
CA HIS A 117 0.10 -18.95 5.93
C HIS A 117 1.16 -18.66 4.86
N LYS A 118 2.20 -17.89 5.21
CA LYS A 118 3.21 -17.34 4.29
C LYS A 118 2.56 -16.80 3.01
N ALA A 119 1.60 -15.89 3.16
CA ALA A 119 0.88 -15.31 2.04
C ALA A 119 1.05 -13.78 1.99
N ILE A 120 1.09 -13.23 0.78
CA ILE A 120 1.04 -11.79 0.53
C ILE A 120 -0.22 -11.55 -0.29
N LYS A 121 -1.22 -10.90 0.32
CA LYS A 121 -2.52 -10.65 -0.29
C LYS A 121 -2.63 -9.19 -0.71
N PHE A 122 -2.75 -8.96 -2.01
CA PHE A 122 -3.09 -7.65 -2.55
C PHE A 122 -4.60 -7.55 -2.77
N HIS A 123 -5.16 -6.45 -2.33
CA HIS A 123 -6.55 -6.08 -2.59
C HIS A 123 -6.64 -5.31 -3.92
N SER A 124 -7.77 -5.44 -4.62
CA SER A 124 -8.05 -4.61 -5.79
C SER A 124 -7.97 -3.12 -5.45
N GLN A 125 -7.55 -2.33 -6.43
CA GLN A 125 -7.54 -0.88 -6.33
C GLN A 125 -8.98 -0.35 -6.47
N PHE A 126 -9.30 0.70 -5.71
CA PHE A 126 -10.55 1.43 -5.83
C PHE A 126 -10.29 2.93 -5.78
N LYS A 127 -11.20 3.71 -6.37
CA LYS A 127 -11.23 5.16 -6.15
C LYS A 127 -11.94 5.41 -4.82
N PRO A 128 -11.46 6.33 -3.97
CA PRO A 128 -12.19 6.72 -2.77
C PRO A 128 -13.63 7.10 -3.13
N SER A 129 -14.58 6.62 -2.35
CA SER A 129 -15.97 6.99 -2.51
C SER A 129 -16.24 8.36 -1.87
N PRO A 130 -17.37 9.01 -2.18
CA PRO A 130 -17.82 10.20 -1.45
C PRO A 130 -18.06 9.95 0.05
N TYR A 131 -18.12 8.68 0.49
CA TYR A 131 -18.42 8.27 1.86
C TYR A 131 -17.18 7.61 2.48
N SER A 132 -16.22 8.42 2.92
CA SER A 132 -14.94 7.94 3.47
C SER A 132 -15.07 6.91 4.60
N GLU A 133 -16.10 7.02 5.45
CA GLU A 133 -16.37 6.02 6.50
C GLU A 133 -16.63 4.61 5.96
N ARG A 134 -17.29 4.49 4.81
CA ARG A 134 -17.56 3.21 4.17
C ARG A 134 -16.25 2.56 3.75
N ASP A 135 -15.35 3.35 3.18
CA ASP A 135 -14.06 2.87 2.70
C ASP A 135 -13.10 2.56 3.87
N ILE A 136 -13.14 3.34 4.95
CA ILE A 136 -12.43 3.03 6.19
C ILE A 136 -12.90 1.69 6.75
N ARG A 137 -14.22 1.50 6.91
CA ARG A 137 -14.82 0.22 7.34
C ARG A 137 -14.46 -0.93 6.41
N TYR A 138 -14.31 -0.67 5.12
CA TYR A 138 -13.89 -1.67 4.15
C TYR A 138 -12.43 -2.11 4.37
N LEU A 139 -11.52 -1.14 4.55
CA LEU A 139 -10.11 -1.41 4.87
C LEU A 139 -9.97 -2.11 6.23
N GLU A 140 -10.74 -1.69 7.23
CA GLU A 140 -10.80 -2.37 8.54
C GLU A 140 -11.12 -3.85 8.39
N ARG A 141 -12.21 -4.19 7.68
CA ARG A 141 -12.59 -5.58 7.42
C ARG A 141 -11.50 -6.35 6.70
N PHE A 142 -10.80 -5.72 5.75
CA PHE A 142 -9.69 -6.35 5.06
C PHE A 142 -8.57 -6.73 6.05
N PHE A 143 -8.18 -5.82 6.94
CA PHE A 143 -7.05 -6.03 7.86
C PHE A 143 -7.40 -6.81 9.14
N VAL A 144 -8.68 -6.93 9.51
CA VAL A 144 -9.13 -7.71 10.68
C VAL A 144 -8.57 -9.14 10.68
N PHE A 145 -8.47 -9.75 9.50
CA PHE A 145 -8.01 -11.13 9.33
C PHE A 145 -6.49 -11.28 9.26
N PHE A 146 -5.74 -10.17 9.21
CA PHE A 146 -4.28 -10.16 9.05
C PHE A 146 -3.64 -9.41 10.22
N LYS A 147 -3.82 -9.95 11.43
CA LYS A 147 -3.20 -9.39 12.65
C LYS A 147 -1.67 -9.59 12.62
N LYS A 148 -0.99 -8.59 13.18
CA LYS A 148 0.45 -8.42 13.51
C LYS A 148 1.41 -9.52 13.03
N VAL A 149 2.43 -9.06 12.30
CA VAL A 149 3.51 -9.81 11.65
C VAL A 149 4.83 -9.69 12.38
#